data_AF-A0A8T2N1B9-F1
#
_entry.id   AF-A0A8T2N1B9-F1
#
_cell.length_a   1.000
_cell.length_b   1.000
_cell.length_c   1.000
_cell.angle_alpha   90.00
_cell.angle_beta   90.00
_cell.angle_gamma   90.00
#
_symmetry.space_group_name_H-M   'P 1'
#
loop_
_entity.id
_entity.type
_entity.pdbx_description
1 polymer ?
#
loop_
_entity_poly.entity_id
_entity_poly.type
_entity_poly.pdbx_seq_one_letter_code
_entity_poly.pdbx_strand_id
1 'polypeptide(L)'
;MDKDNVLIQSNQDMSIVLLATRGQLSDNIRLGQLLVPLGAAKAADLQNKESLAFFGFLGSQVAPPWVGLFTGQETENLGVLEKYLPIGQEEYSCERSDQHKPKRKDLELLKEALKND
;
A
#
# COMPACT_ATOMS: atom_id res chain seq x y z
N MET A 1 18.14 -5.68 21.68
CA MET A 1 16.86 -6.28 21.26
C MET A 1 16.09 -5.18 20.56
N ASP A 2 16.34 -5.03 19.27
CA ASP A 2 15.63 -4.08 18.44
C ASP A 2 14.21 -4.61 18.22
N LYS A 3 13.22 -3.81 18.61
CA LYS A 3 11.81 -4.14 18.45
C LYS A 3 11.41 -3.48 17.15
N ASP A 4 11.47 -4.23 16.06
CA ASP A 4 10.93 -3.86 14.75
C ASP A 4 9.40 -3.78 14.84
N ASN A 5 8.91 -2.77 15.56
CA ASN A 5 7.54 -2.35 15.55
C ASN A 5 7.36 -1.50 14.30
N VAL A 6 6.92 -2.12 13.21
CA VAL A 6 6.40 -1.38 12.05
C VAL A 6 5.08 -0.74 12.48
N LEU A 7 5.16 0.50 12.93
CA LEU A 7 4.02 1.31 13.29
C LEU A 7 3.38 1.82 11.99
N ILE A 8 2.37 1.13 11.47
CA ILE A 8 1.53 1.67 10.39
C ILE A 8 0.61 2.71 11.05
N GLN A 9 1.12 3.92 11.25
CA GLN A 9 0.33 5.04 11.75
C GLN A 9 -0.58 5.53 10.62
N SER A 10 -1.88 5.47 10.88
CA SER A 10 -2.97 6.00 10.04
C SER A 10 -2.80 7.50 9.81
N ASN A 11 -2.11 7.86 8.74
CA ASN A 11 -2.33 9.12 8.03
C ASN A 11 -3.08 8.75 6.73
N GLN A 12 -4.01 9.57 6.27
CA GLN A 12 -4.89 9.29 5.12
C GLN A 12 -4.16 9.30 3.75
N ASP A 13 -2.86 9.01 3.75
CA ASP A 13 -2.00 9.05 2.57
C ASP A 13 -2.09 7.71 1.83
N MET A 14 -2.54 7.76 0.57
CA MET A 14 -2.61 6.59 -0.31
C MET A 14 -1.23 5.99 -0.49
N SER A 15 -1.04 4.78 0.05
CA SER A 15 0.26 4.14 0.18
C SER A 15 0.21 2.70 -0.31
N ILE A 16 1.24 2.30 -1.05
CA ILE A 16 1.48 0.90 -1.41
C ILE A 16 2.29 0.25 -0.30
N VAL A 17 1.82 -0.88 0.22
CA VAL A 17 2.45 -1.63 1.30
C VAL A 17 3.03 -2.92 0.74
N LEU A 18 4.34 -3.11 0.92
CA LEU A 18 5.03 -4.35 0.56
C LEU A 18 5.62 -4.97 1.83
N LEU A 19 5.21 -6.19 2.14
CA LEU A 19 5.74 -6.94 3.29
C LEU A 19 6.21 -8.31 2.80
N ALA A 20 7.35 -8.75 3.31
CA ALA A 20 7.83 -10.10 3.09
C ALA A 20 8.57 -10.57 4.34
N THR A 21 8.44 -11.85 4.67
CA THR A 21 9.16 -12.45 5.79
C THR A 21 10.47 -13.05 5.32
N ARG A 22 11.47 -12.99 6.18
CA ARG A 22 12.74 -13.70 5.98
C ARG A 22 12.86 -14.75 7.07
N GLY A 23 12.66 -16.01 6.71
CA GLY A 23 12.63 -17.13 7.66
C GLY A 23 11.25 -17.34 8.30
N GLN A 24 11.21 -18.11 9.39
CA GLN A 24 9.97 -18.60 10.01
C GLN A 24 9.33 -17.55 10.93
N LEU A 25 8.04 -17.30 10.76
CA LEU A 25 7.26 -16.43 11.63
C LEU A 25 7.01 -17.10 13.00
N SER A 26 7.31 -16.38 14.08
CA SER A 26 7.14 -16.89 15.45
C SER A 26 5.79 -16.54 16.09
N ASP A 27 5.08 -15.52 15.59
CA ASP A 27 3.78 -15.08 16.10
C ASP A 27 2.85 -14.59 14.97
N ASN A 28 2.11 -15.53 14.40
CA ASN A 28 1.27 -15.32 13.21
C ASN A 28 -0.05 -14.59 13.56
N ILE A 29 -0.43 -14.57 14.83
CA ILE A 29 -1.71 -14.02 15.30
C ILE A 29 -1.69 -12.49 15.23
N ARG A 30 -0.58 -11.86 15.64
CA ARG A 30 -0.41 -10.40 15.59
C ARG A 30 -0.36 -9.87 14.16
N LEU A 31 0.24 -10.63 13.24
CA LEU A 31 0.28 -10.25 11.83
C LEU A 31 -1.10 -10.32 11.18
N GLY A 32 -1.92 -11.31 11.54
CA GLY A 32 -3.30 -11.38 11.09
C GLY A 32 -4.10 -10.12 11.46
N GLN A 33 -3.92 -9.61 12.68
CA GLN A 33 -4.58 -8.39 13.12
C GLN A 33 -4.15 -7.14 12.33
N LEU A 34 -2.91 -7.09 11.84
CA LEU A 34 -2.40 -5.99 11.03
C LEU A 34 -2.84 -6.07 9.56
N LEU A 35 -2.99 -7.29 9.03
CA LEU A 35 -3.31 -7.53 7.62
C LEU A 35 -4.82 -7.49 7.33
N VAL A 36 -5.66 -7.80 8.31
CA VAL A 36 -7.13 -7.74 8.17
C VAL A 36 -7.64 -6.36 7.70
N PRO A 37 -7.21 -5.22 8.29
CA PRO A 37 -7.61 -3.90 7.84
C PRO A 37 -7.17 -3.55 6.40
N LEU A 38 -6.16 -4.23 5.88
CA LEU A 38 -5.61 -3.99 4.53
C LEU A 38 -6.33 -4.82 3.45
N GLY A 39 -7.43 -5.50 3.80
CA GLY A 39 -8.23 -6.30 2.87
C GLY A 39 -7.54 -7.58 2.39
N ALA A 40 -6.44 -7.96 3.05
CA ALA A 40 -5.47 -8.94 2.57
C ALA A 40 -5.86 -10.41 2.82
N ALA A 41 -6.42 -10.69 3.99
CA ALA A 41 -6.66 -12.06 4.49
C ALA A 41 -7.36 -12.05 5.85
N LYS A 42 -7.91 -13.20 6.24
CA LYS A 42 -8.33 -13.50 7.62
C LYS A 42 -7.15 -14.08 8.39
N ALA A 43 -7.11 -13.89 9.71
CA ALA A 43 -6.04 -14.45 10.56
C ALA A 43 -5.88 -15.99 10.44
N ALA A 44 -6.91 -16.69 9.98
CA ALA A 44 -6.87 -18.13 9.68
C ALA A 44 -5.94 -18.49 8.51
N ASP A 45 -5.77 -17.59 7.53
CA ASP A 45 -4.94 -17.82 6.33
C ASP A 45 -3.44 -17.83 6.66
N LEU A 46 -3.08 -17.41 7.88
CA LEU A 46 -1.71 -17.34 8.39
C LEU A 46 -1.36 -18.51 9.32
N GLN A 47 -2.31 -19.37 9.65
CA GLN A 47 -2.05 -20.52 10.51
C GLN A 47 -1.17 -21.54 9.78
N ASN A 48 -0.13 -22.02 10.46
CA ASN A 48 0.82 -23.01 9.95
C ASN A 48 1.57 -22.58 8.67
N LYS A 49 1.71 -21.26 8.44
CA LYS A 49 2.52 -20.70 7.36
C LYS A 49 3.86 -20.21 7.90
N GLU A 50 4.93 -20.52 7.16
CA GLU A 50 6.30 -20.23 7.58
C GLU A 50 6.86 -19.02 6.85
N SER A 51 6.53 -18.86 5.56
CA SER A 51 6.92 -17.72 4.74
C SER A 51 5.68 -16.97 4.25
N LEU A 52 5.79 -15.64 4.16
CA LEU A 52 4.70 -14.76 3.77
C LEU A 52 5.21 -13.60 2.94
N ALA A 53 4.45 -13.21 1.92
CA ALA A 53 4.61 -11.97 1.20
C ALA A 53 3.24 -11.34 0.97
N PHE A 54 3.18 -10.01 1.01
CA PHE A 54 1.95 -9.27 0.92
C PHE A 54 2.14 -8.01 0.08
N PHE A 55 1.22 -7.83 -0.87
CA PHE A 55 1.06 -6.63 -1.67
C PHE A 55 -0.23 -5.96 -1.23
N GLY A 56 -0.14 -4.78 -0.63
CA GLY A 56 -1.25 -4.08 -0.01
C GLY A 56 -1.41 -2.65 -0.46
N PHE A 57 -2.59 -2.11 -0.18
CA PHE A 57 -2.92 -0.72 -0.41
C PHE A 57 -3.60 -0.12 0.81
N LEU A 58 -3.13 1.04 1.26
CA LEU A 58 -3.71 1.83 2.34
C LEU A 58 -4.29 3.11 1.75
N GLY A 59 -5.47 3.54 2.21
CA GLY A 59 -6.08 4.81 1.82
C GLY A 59 -7.32 4.71 0.92
N SER A 60 -7.70 3.51 0.48
CA SER A 60 -8.99 3.26 -0.21
C SER A 60 -9.87 2.33 0.59
N GLN A 61 -11.18 2.53 0.52
CA GLN A 61 -12.17 1.60 1.07
C GLN A 61 -12.28 0.31 0.25
N VAL A 62 -11.87 0.35 -1.03
CA VAL A 62 -11.89 -0.78 -1.95
C VAL A 62 -10.45 -1.20 -2.25
N ALA A 63 -10.12 -2.45 -1.91
CA ALA A 63 -8.81 -3.02 -2.22
C ALA A 63 -8.65 -3.19 -3.74
N PRO A 64 -7.59 -2.63 -4.35
CA PRO A 64 -7.32 -2.83 -5.77
C PRO A 64 -7.11 -4.32 -6.13
N PRO A 65 -7.37 -4.73 -7.39
CA PRO A 65 -7.37 -6.15 -7.80
C PRO A 65 -5.99 -6.83 -7.76
N TRP A 66 -4.91 -6.06 -7.60
CA TRP A 66 -3.55 -6.60 -7.46
C TRP A 66 -3.14 -6.84 -6.00
N VAL A 67 -3.93 -6.36 -5.03
CA VAL A 67 -3.71 -6.64 -3.60
C VAL A 67 -3.83 -8.14 -3.36
N GLY A 68 -2.90 -8.70 -2.59
CA GLY A 68 -2.88 -10.14 -2.37
C GLY A 68 -1.90 -10.58 -1.31
N LEU A 69 -2.29 -11.64 -0.63
CA LEU A 69 -1.46 -12.36 0.33
C LEU A 69 -0.93 -13.65 -0.30
N PHE A 70 0.36 -13.89 -0.12
CA PHE A 70 1.06 -15.07 -0.57
C PHE A 70 1.71 -15.75 0.64
N THR A 71 1.53 -17.07 0.75
CA THR A 71 2.06 -17.85 1.88
C THR A 71 2.74 -19.12 1.38
N GLY A 72 3.89 -19.45 1.95
CA GLY A 72 4.55 -20.75 1.75
C GLY A 72 4.48 -21.60 3.01
N GLN A 73 4.55 -22.92 2.83
CA GLN A 73 4.52 -23.91 3.91
C GLN A 73 5.73 -24.85 3.80
N GLU A 74 6.35 -25.14 4.94
CA GLU A 74 7.53 -26.01 5.08
C GLU A 74 8.72 -25.63 4.18
N THR A 75 8.82 -26.27 3.01
CA THR A 75 9.95 -26.11 2.07
C THR A 75 9.60 -25.27 0.85
N GLU A 76 8.33 -24.83 0.72
CA GLU A 76 7.92 -23.90 -0.33
C GLU A 76 8.42 -22.49 -0.02
N ASN A 77 9.51 -22.14 -0.69
CA ASN A 77 9.92 -20.75 -0.82
C ASN A 77 8.99 -20.06 -1.83
N LEU A 78 8.43 -18.92 -1.44
CA LEU A 78 7.55 -18.10 -2.27
C LEU A 78 8.18 -17.59 -3.59
N GLY A 79 9.48 -17.77 -3.77
CA GLY A 79 10.20 -17.34 -4.97
C GLY A 79 10.15 -15.82 -5.16
N VAL A 80 10.36 -15.38 -6.39
CA VAL A 80 10.19 -13.97 -6.78
C VAL A 80 8.72 -13.73 -7.11
N LEU A 81 8.11 -12.75 -6.46
CA LEU A 81 6.74 -12.32 -6.71
C LEU A 81 6.74 -10.94 -7.36
N GLU A 82 6.05 -10.83 -8.49
CA GLU A 82 5.94 -9.59 -9.26
C GLU A 82 4.47 -9.31 -9.58
N LYS A 83 4.08 -8.03 -9.50
CA LYS A 83 2.73 -7.56 -9.83
C LYS A 83 2.80 -6.24 -10.57
N TYR A 84 1.90 -6.06 -11.54
CA TYR A 84 1.72 -4.81 -12.25
C TYR A 84 0.77 -3.89 -11.47
N LEU A 85 1.19 -2.64 -11.25
CA LEU A 85 0.37 -1.60 -10.62
C LEU A 85 -0.10 -0.59 -11.68
N PRO A 86 -1.42 -0.45 -11.90
CA PRO A 86 -1.93 0.55 -12.83
C PRO A 86 -1.80 1.96 -12.24
N ILE A 87 -0.87 2.77 -12.78
CA ILE A 87 -0.42 4.06 -12.20
C ILE A 87 -1.40 5.25 -12.43
N GLY A 88 -2.67 4.99 -12.77
CA GLY A 88 -3.63 6.03 -13.16
C GLY A 88 -5.07 5.75 -12.78
N GLN A 89 -5.28 4.93 -11.74
CA GLN A 89 -6.62 4.64 -11.25
C GLN A 89 -7.05 5.67 -10.19
N GLU A 90 -8.36 5.86 -10.06
CA GLU A 90 -8.97 6.81 -9.15
C GLU A 90 -8.65 6.49 -7.68
N GLU A 91 -8.44 5.21 -7.36
CA GLU A 91 -8.07 4.77 -6.01
C GLU A 91 -6.67 5.23 -5.57
N TYR A 92 -5.82 5.69 -6.48
CA TYR A 92 -4.52 6.31 -6.18
C TYR A 92 -4.56 7.84 -6.26
N SER A 93 -5.70 8.41 -6.66
CA SER A 93 -5.82 9.84 -6.85
C SER A 93 -6.07 10.52 -5.52
N CYS A 94 -5.26 11.52 -5.17
CA CYS A 94 -5.57 12.38 -4.02
C CYS A 94 -6.96 12.98 -4.23
N GLU A 95 -7.83 12.86 -3.23
CA GLU A 95 -9.05 13.68 -3.17
C GLU A 95 -8.60 15.12 -3.31
N ARG A 96 -8.77 15.67 -4.52
CA ARG A 96 -8.55 17.08 -4.75
C ARG A 96 -9.68 17.75 -4.00
N SER A 97 -9.42 18.17 -2.77
CA SER A 97 -10.31 19.12 -2.11
C SER A 97 -10.55 20.26 -3.10
N ASP A 98 -11.78 20.77 -3.19
CA ASP A 98 -12.10 21.88 -4.11
C ASP A 98 -11.23 23.13 -3.89
N GLN A 99 -10.51 23.16 -2.76
CA GLN A 99 -9.49 24.14 -2.37
C GLN A 99 -8.15 23.96 -3.10
N HIS A 100 -7.89 22.79 -3.69
CA HIS A 100 -6.74 22.45 -4.52
C HIS A 100 -7.10 22.43 -6.01
N LYS A 101 -7.88 23.41 -6.48
CA LYS A 101 -7.74 23.84 -7.88
C LYS A 101 -6.32 24.38 -7.99
N PRO A 102 -5.41 23.77 -8.76
CA PRO A 102 -4.09 24.35 -8.97
C PRO A 102 -4.32 25.74 -9.54
N LYS A 103 -4.01 26.76 -8.74
CA LYS A 103 -4.04 28.15 -9.19
C LYS A 103 -3.05 28.17 -10.35
N ARG A 104 -3.58 28.26 -11.58
CA ARG A 104 -2.81 28.11 -12.82
C ARG A 104 -1.82 29.25 -12.95
N LYS A 105 -0.71 29.12 -12.23
CA LYS A 105 0.36 30.10 -12.12
C LYS A 105 1.05 30.26 -13.48
N ASP A 106 1.04 29.21 -14.29
CA ASP A 106 1.35 29.23 -15.72
C ASP A 106 0.50 30.26 -16.49
N LEU A 107 -0.82 30.32 -16.26
CA LEU A 107 -1.70 31.31 -16.88
C LEU A 107 -1.52 32.72 -16.32
N GLU A 108 -1.21 32.86 -15.03
CA GLU A 108 -0.90 34.17 -14.44
C GLU A 108 0.38 34.74 -15.06
N LEU A 109 1.44 33.93 -15.17
CA LEU A 109 2.70 34.32 -15.80
C LEU A 109 2.54 34.62 -17.30
N LEU A 110 1.73 33.84 -18.01
CA LEU A 110 1.43 34.10 -19.43
C LEU A 110 0.73 35.46 -19.62
N LYS A 111 -0.22 35.79 -18.74
CA LYS A 111 -0.92 37.08 -18.75
C LYS A 111 0.00 38.25 -18.38
N GLU A 112 0.96 38.05 -17.49
CA GLU A 112 1.98 39.06 -17.19
C GLU A 112 2.92 39.29 -18.36
N ALA A 113 3.38 38.22 -19.02
CA ALA A 113 4.22 38.34 -20.21
C ALA A 113 3.50 39.10 -21.35
N LEU A 114 2.22 38.80 -21.58
CA LEU A 114 1.38 39.47 -22.59
C LEU A 114 1.00 40.92 -22.24
N LYS A 115 1.22 41.39 -21.01
CA LYS A 115 0.97 42.78 -20.60
C LYS A 115 2.17 43.70 -20.75
N ASN A 116 3.36 43.13 -20.95
CA ASN A 116 4.62 43.87 -21.06
C ASN A 116 5.11 44.00 -22.51
N ASP A 117 4.25 43.70 -23.49
CA ASP A 117 4.38 43.99 -24.93
C ASP A 117 3.43 45.15 -25.30
#